data_AF-A0A166C728-F1
#
_entry.id   AF-A0A166C728-F1
#
_cell.length_a   1.000
_cell.length_b   1.000
_cell.length_c   1.000
_cell.angle_alpha   90.00
_cell.angle_beta   90.00
_cell.angle_gamma   90.00
#
_symmetry.space_group_name_H-M   'P 1'
#
loop_
_entity.id
_entity.type
_entity.pdbx_description
1 polymer ?
#
loop_
_entity_poly.entity_id
_entity_poly.type
_entity_poly.pdbx_seq_one_letter_code
_entity_poly.pdbx_strand_id
1 'polypeptide(L)'
;MGFYSENTIEQKRVTKLTGDINISDAFKAECNERGIPIWDAYNIQKRLRFEVEEEQIKGSEKVDERLMELLNEKSKKEVSHDYIERYNIANSQKKNMIPPKGDSTLPPKEQIKIPPRARDAKSFNSEDKELLNKIMLQNQKIINQNKIIIEEIKKLRR
;
A
#
# COMPACT_ATOMS: atom_id res chain seq x y z
N MET A 1 10.58 21.96 2.32
CA MET A 1 11.09 20.86 3.17
C MET A 1 10.07 20.62 4.25
N GLY A 2 9.59 19.38 4.38
CA GLY A 2 8.37 19.01 5.09
C GLY A 2 8.50 19.12 6.62
N PHE A 3 7.51 19.77 7.22
CA PHE A 3 7.30 19.83 8.66
C PHE A 3 6.60 18.55 9.12
N TYR A 4 7.34 17.55 9.60
CA TYR A 4 6.80 16.65 10.62
C TYR A 4 6.99 17.37 11.95
N SER A 5 6.11 18.31 12.27
CA SER A 5 6.09 18.83 13.63
C SER A 5 5.57 17.69 14.51
N GLU A 6 6.44 17.08 15.32
CA GLU A 6 6.14 16.04 16.31
C GLU A 6 5.22 16.56 17.43
N ASN A 7 4.04 17.06 17.07
CA ASN A 7 3.22 17.83 17.99
C ASN A 7 2.13 16.97 18.64
N THR A 8 1.74 15.85 18.02
CA THR A 8 0.71 14.97 18.58
C THR A 8 1.30 13.93 19.52
N ILE A 9 0.51 13.53 20.52
CA ILE A 9 0.91 12.54 21.54
C ILE A 9 1.22 11.20 20.87
N GLU A 10 0.48 10.89 19.80
CA GLU A 10 0.60 9.69 18.99
C GLU A 10 1.90 9.65 18.19
N GLN A 11 2.28 10.74 17.53
CA GLN A 11 3.54 10.80 16.78
C GLN A 11 4.75 10.63 17.71
N LYS A 12 4.72 11.30 18.87
CA LYS A 12 5.74 11.13 19.90
C LYS A 12 5.81 9.69 20.40
N ARG A 13 4.65 9.02 20.52
CA ARG A 13 4.58 7.62 20.92
C ARG A 13 5.19 6.70 19.86
N VAL A 14 4.88 6.90 18.57
CA VAL A 14 5.48 6.14 17.46
C VAL A 14 7.00 6.31 17.44
N THR A 15 7.50 7.54 17.54
CA THR A 15 8.94 7.83 17.62
C THR A 15 9.59 7.12 18.80
N LYS A 16 8.98 7.16 19.99
CA LYS A 16 9.52 6.51 21.18
C LYS A 16 9.64 5.00 21.03
N LEU A 17 8.66 4.36 20.39
CA LEU A 17 8.64 2.90 20.22
C LEU A 17 9.58 2.45 19.11
N THR A 18 9.44 3.04 17.92
CA THR A 18 10.09 2.56 16.70
C THR A 18 11.40 3.27 16.39
N GLY A 19 11.65 4.43 17.00
CA GLY A 19 12.74 5.34 16.66
C GLY A 19 12.31 6.46 15.71
N ASP A 20 13.25 7.35 15.42
CA ASP A 20 13.08 8.42 14.42
C ASP A 20 13.43 7.94 13.02
N ILE A 21 14.21 8.70 12.26
CA ILE A 21 14.68 8.32 10.93
C ILE A 21 15.42 6.97 10.98
N ASN A 22 16.06 6.70 12.12
CA ASN A 22 16.71 5.43 12.41
C ASN A 22 15.85 4.63 13.37
N ILE A 23 15.64 3.36 13.04
CA ILE A 23 14.94 2.43 13.94
C ILE A 23 15.71 2.32 15.26
N SER A 24 14.99 2.36 16.39
CA SER A 24 15.54 2.17 17.73
C SER A 24 16.10 0.76 17.92
N ASP A 25 17.18 0.61 18.69
CA ASP A 25 17.80 -0.71 18.88
C ASP A 25 16.89 -1.68 19.64
N ALA A 26 16.04 -1.17 20.54
CA ALA A 26 15.00 -1.95 21.20
C ALA A 26 13.98 -2.53 20.18
N PHE A 27 13.54 -1.73 19.22
CA PHE A 27 12.60 -2.19 18.19
C PHE A 27 13.26 -3.19 17.22
N LYS A 28 14.55 -3.01 16.89
CA LYS A 28 15.31 -4.00 16.11
C LYS A 28 15.41 -5.32 16.85
N ALA A 29 15.70 -5.29 18.16
CA ALA A 29 15.81 -6.49 18.98
C ALA A 29 14.48 -7.26 18.99
N GLU A 30 13.35 -6.56 19.20
CA GLU A 30 12.03 -7.19 19.17
C GLU A 30 11.67 -7.76 17.78
N CYS A 31 11.97 -7.04 16.70
CA CYS A 31 11.76 -7.55 15.35
C CYS A 31 12.61 -8.79 15.08
N ASN A 32 13.89 -8.79 15.49
CA ASN A 32 14.79 -9.92 15.34
C ASN A 32 14.30 -11.15 16.11
N GLU A 33 13.84 -10.98 17.36
CA GLU A 33 13.27 -12.06 18.18
C GLU A 33 12.05 -12.69 17.50
N ARG A 34 11.22 -11.87 16.85
CA ARG A 34 10.05 -12.32 16.09
C ARG A 34 10.37 -12.83 14.68
N GLY A 35 11.65 -12.81 14.27
CA GLY A 35 12.09 -13.22 12.94
C GLY A 35 11.65 -12.28 11.81
N ILE A 36 11.37 -11.02 12.14
CA ILE A 36 10.95 -9.98 11.19
C ILE A 36 12.22 -9.29 10.65
N PRO A 37 12.41 -9.25 9.32
CA PRO A 37 13.59 -8.62 8.75
C PRO A 37 13.53 -7.09 8.90
N ILE A 38 14.71 -6.46 8.97
CA ILE A 38 14.85 -5.01 9.22
C ILE A 38 14.09 -4.13 8.21
N TRP A 39 14.01 -4.54 6.94
CA TRP A 39 13.25 -3.80 5.93
C TRP A 39 11.75 -3.80 6.21
N ASP A 40 11.20 -4.87 6.80
CA ASP A 40 9.82 -4.92 7.25
C ASP A 40 9.61 -4.10 8.53
N ALA A 41 10.58 -4.07 9.44
CA ALA A 41 10.55 -3.16 10.59
C ALA A 41 10.43 -1.68 10.15
N TYR A 42 11.17 -1.30 9.11
CA TYR A 42 11.05 0.04 8.49
C TYR A 42 9.67 0.29 7.89
N ASN A 43 9.08 -0.73 7.25
CA ASN A 43 7.73 -0.62 6.69
C ASN A 43 6.67 -0.45 7.78
N ILE A 44 6.79 -1.19 8.89
CA ILE A 44 5.90 -1.07 10.06
C ILE A 44 5.96 0.35 10.63
N GLN A 45 7.17 0.86 10.85
CA GLN A 45 7.38 2.23 11.33
C GLN A 45 6.74 3.28 10.42
N LYS A 46 7.01 3.22 9.10
CA LYS A 46 6.44 4.15 8.12
C LYS A 46 4.91 4.10 8.12
N ARG A 47 4.35 2.89 8.20
CA ARG A 47 2.90 2.68 8.23
C ARG A 47 2.28 3.29 9.48
N LEU A 48 2.87 3.09 10.65
CA LEU A 48 2.39 3.70 11.90
C LEU A 48 2.40 5.22 11.84
N ARG A 49 3.47 5.84 11.31
CA ARG A 49 3.54 7.30 11.14
C ARG A 49 2.42 7.79 10.22
N PHE A 50 2.21 7.12 9.10
CA PHE A 50 1.15 7.46 8.15
C PHE A 50 -0.26 7.31 8.74
N GLU A 51 -0.55 6.22 9.44
CA GLU A 51 -1.86 5.99 10.07
C GLU A 51 -2.16 7.01 11.19
N VAL A 52 -1.13 7.50 11.90
CA VAL A 52 -1.26 8.61 12.86
C VAL A 52 -1.49 9.95 12.15
N GLU A 53 -0.78 10.22 11.06
CA GLU A 53 -0.94 11.45 10.26
C GLU A 53 -2.33 11.58 9.64
N GLU A 54 -2.90 10.47 9.17
CA GLU A 54 -4.27 10.38 8.66
C GLU A 54 -5.34 10.35 9.78
N GLU A 55 -4.93 10.57 11.04
CA GLU A 55 -5.80 10.53 12.23
C GLU A 55 -6.59 9.21 12.41
N GLN A 56 -6.13 8.10 11.83
CA GLN A 56 -6.78 6.79 11.94
C GLN A 56 -6.57 6.18 13.32
N ILE A 57 -5.44 6.49 13.94
CA ILE A 57 -5.09 6.07 15.30
C ILE A 57 -5.14 7.31 16.20
N LYS A 58 -5.94 7.25 17.26
CA LYS A 58 -6.07 8.32 18.26
C LYS A 58 -5.84 7.77 19.66
N GLY A 59 -4.95 8.40 20.40
CA GLY A 59 -4.50 7.98 21.72
C GLY A 59 -3.24 7.10 21.67
N SER A 60 -2.36 7.27 22.67
CA SER A 60 -1.08 6.55 22.77
C SER A 60 -1.24 5.05 22.93
N GLU A 61 -2.30 4.61 23.63
CA GLU A 61 -2.57 3.18 23.85
C GLU A 61 -2.91 2.47 22.52
N LYS A 62 -3.69 3.13 21.65
CA LYS A 62 -4.01 2.58 20.33
C LYS A 62 -2.80 2.48 19.41
N VAL A 63 -1.78 3.34 19.60
CA VAL A 63 -0.51 3.23 18.87
C VAL A 63 0.22 1.96 19.28
N ASP A 64 0.23 1.64 20.57
CA ASP A 64 0.87 0.42 21.10
C ASP A 64 0.13 -0.83 20.60
N GLU A 65 -1.20 -0.85 20.68
CA GLU A 65 -2.04 -1.93 20.13
C GLU A 65 -1.78 -2.15 18.65
N ARG A 66 -1.79 -1.06 17.87
CA ARG A 66 -1.59 -1.12 16.42
C ARG A 66 -0.19 -1.59 16.04
N LEU A 67 0.83 -1.19 16.80
CA LEU A 67 2.19 -1.69 16.61
C LEU A 67 2.23 -3.21 16.81
N MET A 68 1.61 -3.71 17.87
CA MET A 68 1.55 -5.14 18.16
C MET A 68 0.80 -5.93 17.09
N GLU A 69 -0.31 -5.39 16.55
CA GLU A 69 -1.00 -5.98 15.41
C GLU A 69 -0.08 -6.12 14.19
N LEU A 70 0.62 -5.06 13.80
CA LEU A 70 1.51 -5.06 12.65
C LEU A 70 2.70 -6.01 12.82
N LEU A 71 3.26 -6.08 14.03
CA LEU A 71 4.30 -7.05 14.37
C LEU A 71 3.76 -8.49 14.25
N ASN A 72 2.54 -8.75 14.72
CA ASN A 72 1.93 -10.07 14.63
C ASN A 72 1.59 -10.45 13.18
N GLU A 73 1.08 -9.52 12.36
CA GLU A 73 0.79 -9.72 10.93
C GLU A 73 2.03 -10.13 10.12
N LYS A 74 3.19 -9.61 10.52
CA LYS A 74 4.49 -9.83 9.88
C LYS A 74 5.29 -10.96 10.53
N SER A 75 4.98 -11.32 11.78
CA SER A 75 5.59 -12.46 12.43
C SER A 75 5.25 -13.74 11.68
N LYS A 76 6.28 -14.48 11.28
CA LYS A 76 6.24 -15.83 10.66
C LYS A 76 5.02 -16.11 9.78
N LYS A 77 4.78 -15.30 8.75
CA LYS A 77 4.08 -15.81 7.56
C LYS A 77 5.04 -16.76 6.87
N GLU A 78 4.68 -18.04 6.80
CA GLU A 78 5.31 -18.94 5.83
C GLU A 78 5.09 -18.33 4.45
N VAL A 79 6.17 -17.78 3.87
CA VAL A 79 6.16 -17.37 2.48
C VAL A 79 6.08 -18.67 1.68
N SER A 80 4.85 -19.09 1.37
CA SER A 80 4.59 -20.18 0.44
C SER A 80 5.18 -19.78 -0.91
N HIS A 81 6.27 -20.47 -1.30
CA HIS A 81 6.91 -20.33 -2.60
C HIS A 81 6.20 -21.16 -3.69
N ASP A 82 4.95 -21.58 -3.43
CA ASP A 82 4.12 -22.33 -4.37
C ASP A 82 3.88 -21.56 -5.68
N TYR A 83 4.25 -20.29 -5.80
CA TYR A 83 4.13 -19.57 -7.06
C TYR A 83 4.80 -20.34 -8.21
N ILE A 84 6.01 -20.85 -7.99
CA ILE A 84 6.75 -21.61 -9.02
C ILE A 84 6.02 -22.93 -9.31
N GLU A 85 5.52 -23.61 -8.28
CA GLU A 85 4.76 -24.86 -8.43
C GLU A 85 3.43 -24.65 -9.15
N ARG A 86 2.63 -23.64 -8.77
CA ARG A 86 1.37 -23.26 -9.43
C ARG A 86 1.60 -22.80 -10.87
N TYR A 87 2.67 -22.05 -11.12
CA TYR A 87 3.07 -21.64 -12.47
C TYR A 87 3.43 -22.84 -13.34
N ASN A 88 4.18 -23.80 -12.80
CA ASN A 88 4.57 -25.02 -13.50
C ASN A 88 3.38 -25.97 -13.73
N ILE A 89 2.44 -26.06 -12.79
CA ILE A 89 1.20 -26.84 -12.93
C ILE A 89 0.29 -26.22 -14.01
N ALA A 90 0.08 -24.90 -13.97
CA ALA A 90 -0.72 -24.17 -14.96
C ALA A 90 -0.13 -24.25 -16.38
N ASN A 91 1.20 -24.34 -16.51
CA ASN A 91 1.87 -24.52 -17.78
C ASN A 91 1.99 -25.99 -18.21
N SER A 92 2.03 -26.94 -17.28
CA SER A 92 2.03 -28.38 -17.60
C SER A 92 0.67 -28.85 -18.13
N GLN A 93 -0.43 -28.29 -17.63
CA GLN A 93 -1.78 -28.56 -18.19
C GLN A 93 -1.98 -28.01 -19.60
N LYS A 94 -1.12 -27.09 -20.07
CA LYS A 94 -1.15 -26.53 -21.43
C LYS A 94 -0.31 -27.30 -22.46
N LYS A 95 0.47 -28.32 -22.05
CA LYS A 95 1.43 -28.99 -22.95
C LYS A 95 0.82 -29.97 -23.96
N ASN A 96 -0.48 -30.27 -23.91
CA ASN A 96 -1.09 -31.28 -24.80
C ASN A 96 -2.19 -30.75 -25.75
N MET A 97 -2.38 -29.44 -25.91
CA MET A 97 -3.29 -28.90 -26.94
C MET A 97 -2.50 -28.42 -28.16
N ILE A 98 -2.32 -29.31 -29.14
CA ILE A 98 -1.83 -28.96 -30.47
C ILE A 98 -2.99 -28.29 -31.22
N PRO A 99 -2.88 -27.03 -31.69
CA PRO A 99 -3.88 -26.45 -32.57
C PRO A 99 -3.80 -27.13 -33.95
N PRO A 100 -4.93 -27.37 -34.65
CA PRO A 100 -4.88 -27.93 -36.00
C PRO A 100 -4.08 -27.00 -36.93
N LYS A 101 -3.11 -27.56 -37.64
CA LYS A 101 -2.31 -26.85 -38.65
C LYS A 101 -3.22 -26.44 -39.80
N GLY A 102 -3.63 -25.17 -39.81
CA GLY A 102 -4.10 -24.50 -41.02
C GLY A 102 -2.88 -24.01 -41.81
N ASP A 103 -2.86 -24.29 -43.11
CA ASP A 103 -1.85 -23.77 -44.03
C ASP A 103 -1.94 -22.24 -44.10
N SER A 104 -1.12 -21.55 -43.32
CA SER A 104 -0.88 -20.12 -43.49
C SER A 104 0.60 -19.92 -43.76
N THR A 105 0.95 -19.84 -45.04
CA THR A 105 2.21 -19.25 -45.50
C THR A 105 2.29 -17.82 -44.97
N LEU A 106 3.00 -17.63 -43.85
CA LEU A 106 3.34 -16.31 -43.35
C LEU A 106 4.18 -15.59 -44.43
N PRO A 107 3.87 -14.32 -44.77
CA PRO A 107 4.62 -13.61 -45.80
C PRO A 107 6.08 -13.41 -45.39
N PRO A 108 7.02 -13.35 -46.36
CA PRO A 108 8.45 -13.23 -46.09
C PRO A 108 8.78 -12.01 -45.20
N LYS A 109 9.74 -12.20 -44.27
CA LYS A 109 10.11 -11.23 -43.21
C LYS A 109 10.43 -9.82 -43.71
N GLU A 110 10.76 -9.64 -44.98
CA GLU A 110 11.11 -8.37 -45.61
C GLU A 110 9.90 -7.44 -45.85
N GLN A 111 8.66 -7.96 -45.79
CA GLN A 111 7.44 -7.15 -45.96
C GLN A 111 6.80 -6.70 -44.63
N ILE A 112 7.33 -7.12 -43.48
CA ILE A 112 6.79 -6.76 -42.16
C ILE A 112 7.32 -5.36 -41.79
N LYS A 113 6.64 -4.31 -42.26
CA LYS A 113 6.83 -2.95 -41.71
C LYS A 113 6.18 -2.91 -40.31
N ILE A 114 6.99 -3.14 -39.29
CA ILE A 114 6.59 -2.87 -37.90
C ILE A 114 6.58 -1.35 -37.73
N PRO A 115 5.43 -0.70 -37.47
CA PRO A 115 5.40 0.72 -37.20
C PRO A 115 6.21 1.03 -35.92
N PRO A 116 6.87 2.20 -35.83
CA PRO A 116 7.61 2.57 -34.64
C PRO A 116 6.67 2.50 -33.43
N ARG A 117 7.15 1.84 -32.37
CA ARG A 117 6.44 1.64 -31.12
C ARG A 117 6.02 3.02 -30.59
N ALA A 118 4.72 3.30 -30.57
CA ALA A 118 4.18 4.57 -30.11
C ALA A 118 4.71 4.84 -28.68
N ARG A 119 5.57 5.84 -28.58
CA ARG A 119 6.28 6.22 -27.34
C ARG A 119 5.43 7.19 -26.51
N ASP A 120 4.11 7.06 -26.59
CA ASP A 120 3.16 8.00 -25.97
C ASP A 120 2.23 7.26 -25.01
N ALA A 121 2.80 6.51 -24.07
CA ALA A 121 2.10 6.28 -22.82
C ALA A 121 2.07 7.63 -22.09
N LYS A 122 0.97 8.39 -22.21
CA LYS A 122 0.74 9.60 -21.42
C LYS A 122 0.86 9.22 -19.94
N SER A 123 2.01 9.50 -19.33
CA SER A 123 2.17 9.47 -17.90
C SER A 123 1.18 10.48 -17.33
N PHE A 124 0.35 10.08 -16.36
CA PHE A 124 -0.48 11.02 -15.61
C PHE A 124 0.41 12.15 -15.09
N ASN A 125 0.11 13.38 -15.52
CA ASN A 125 0.91 14.55 -15.15
C ASN A 125 0.75 14.81 -13.65
N SER A 126 1.77 15.42 -13.02
CA SER A 126 1.75 15.76 -11.59
C SER A 126 0.50 16.58 -11.21
N GLU A 127 0.04 17.43 -12.13
CA GLU A 127 -1.14 18.28 -11.98
C GLU A 127 -2.45 17.48 -11.84
N ASP A 128 -2.59 16.35 -12.56
CA ASP A 128 -3.77 15.49 -12.47
C ASP A 128 -3.88 14.84 -11.08
N LYS A 129 -2.73 14.49 -10.49
CA LYS A 129 -2.66 13.93 -9.13
C LYS A 129 -2.99 14.98 -8.06
N GLU A 130 -2.51 16.21 -8.25
CA GLU A 130 -2.84 17.31 -7.35
C GLU A 130 -4.33 17.68 -7.40
N LEU A 131 -4.93 17.68 -8.59
CA LEU A 131 -6.37 17.91 -8.75
C LEU A 131 -7.18 16.82 -8.05
N LEU A 132 -6.80 15.56 -8.21
CA LEU A 132 -7.45 14.43 -7.53
C LEU A 132 -7.38 14.57 -6.00
N ASN A 133 -6.22 14.95 -5.45
CA ASN A 133 -6.05 15.20 -4.02
C ASN A 133 -6.94 16.35 -3.52
N LYS A 134 -7.06 17.43 -4.30
CA LYS A 134 -7.97 18.55 -3.97
C LYS A 134 -9.43 18.10 -3.94
N ILE A 135 -9.87 17.32 -4.93
CA ILE A 135 -11.23 16.76 -4.98
C ILE A 135 -11.49 15.85 -3.78
N MET A 136 -10.52 15.01 -3.41
CA MET A 136 -10.65 14.09 -2.28
C MET A 136 -10.81 14.84 -0.95
N LEU A 137 -9.97 15.86 -0.71
CA LEU A 137 -10.06 16.73 0.47
C LEU A 137 -11.39 17.48 0.55
N GLN A 138 -11.89 17.97 -0.59
CA GLN A 138 -13.19 18.64 -0.65
C GLN A 138 -14.34 17.69 -0.30
N ASN A 139 -14.33 16.48 -0.85
CA ASN A 139 -15.33 15.45 -0.54
C ASN A 139 -15.33 15.07 0.94
N GLN A 140 -14.15 14.97 1.55
CA GLN A 140 -14.03 14.68 2.98
C GLN A 140 -14.70 15.77 3.84
N LYS A 141 -14.51 17.05 3.48
CA LYS A 141 -15.18 18.18 4.16
C LYS A 141 -16.69 18.10 4.03
N ILE A 142 -17.20 17.80 2.83
CA ILE A 142 -18.64 17.66 2.57
C ILE A 142 -19.23 16.52 3.40
N ILE A 143 -18.56 15.37 3.46
CA ILE A 143 -19.01 14.21 4.25
C ILE A 143 -19.09 14.57 5.73
N ASN A 144 -18.08 15.26 6.27
CA ASN A 144 -18.06 15.67 7.66
C ASN A 144 -19.19 16.67 7.98
N GLN A 145 -19.44 17.64 7.11
CA GLN A 145 -20.57 18.56 7.24
C GLN A 145 -21.91 17.81 7.21
N ASN A 146 -22.08 16.87 6.28
CA ASN A 146 -23.31 16.06 6.18
C ASN A 146 -23.56 15.24 7.44
N LYS A 147 -22.52 14.70 8.09
CA LYS A 147 -22.65 13.99 9.38
C LYS A 147 -23.26 14.90 10.46
N ILE A 148 -22.75 16.13 10.59
CA ILE A 148 -23.25 17.11 11.57
C ILE A 148 -24.72 17.45 11.29
N ILE A 149 -25.05 17.74 10.03
CA ILE A 149 -26.43 18.06 9.61
C ILE A 149 -27.38 16.90 9.93
N ILE A 150 -26.96 15.65 9.65
CA ILE A 150 -27.78 14.46 9.96
C ILE A 150 -28.01 14.32 11.48
N GLU A 151 -27.00 14.60 12.30
CA GLU A 151 -27.16 14.58 13.76
C GLU A 151 -28.15 15.64 14.26
N GLU A 152 -28.09 16.86 13.71
CA GLU A 152 -29.03 17.94 14.05
C GLU A 152 -30.47 17.60 13.61
N ILE A 153 -30.65 17.09 12.39
CA ILE A 153 -31.97 16.64 11.90
C ILE A 153 -32.54 15.53 12.79
N LYS A 154 -31.71 14.59 13.25
CA LYS A 154 -32.12 13.54 14.20
C LYS A 154 -32.55 14.10 15.55
N LYS A 155 -31.90 15.17 16.03
CA LYS A 155 -32.28 15.85 17.28
C LYS A 155 -33.63 16.56 17.16
N LEU A 156 -33.94 17.17 16.01
CA LEU A 156 -35.21 17.86 15.75
C LEU A 156 -36.40 16.93 15.52
N ARG A 157 -36.16 15.66 15.18
CA ARG A 157 -37.21 14.63 15.02
C ARG A 157 -37.54 13.86 16.31
N ARG A 158 -36.89 14.18 17.43
CA ARG A 158 -37.25 13.70 18.77
C ARG A 158 -37.98 14.79 19.53
#